data_AF-U6KHT9-F1
#
_entry.id   AF-U6KHT9-F1
#
_cell.length_a   1.000
_cell.length_b   1.000
_cell.length_c   1.000
_cell.angle_alpha   90.00
_cell.angle_beta   90.00
_cell.angle_gamma   90.00
#
_symmetry.space_group_name_H-M   'P 1'
#
loop_
_entity.id
_entity.type
_entity.pdbx_description
1 polymer ?
#
loop_
_entity_poly.entity_id
_entity_poly.type
_entity_poly.pdbx_seq_one_letter_code
_entity_poly.pdbx_strand_id
1 'polypeptide(L)'
;MESVVSEDPQQQQQQHEPQQQDEPQQQQEKTQQQQEQQQEQQQQQELAVEIPQNLPDPSKRRKSATVAQDQAGCYLVYDQEKARWAAVWSPSFVAAAAAILNPSTKVPPYKYSKREKVILEAEKNKDAKSNFLAGLCLFFKLIRDYKGTFTLLPAAEEVELKDVAIVGLKGQEVFK
;
A
#
# COMPACT_ATOMS: atom_id res chain seq x y z
N MET A 1 -46.54 -54.65 -16.67
CA MET A 1 -47.02 -53.88 -17.84
C MET A 1 -46.07 -52.70 -17.95
N GLU A 2 -44.84 -52.92 -18.42
CA GLU A 2 -44.46 -52.95 -19.86
C GLU A 2 -44.67 -51.55 -20.45
N SER A 3 -43.67 -50.83 -20.98
CA SER A 3 -42.68 -51.19 -22.02
C SER A 3 -41.52 -50.17 -21.94
N VAL A 4 -40.21 -50.46 -22.05
CA VAL A 4 -39.37 -50.94 -23.17
C VAL A 4 -39.64 -50.21 -24.49
N VAL A 5 -38.57 -49.70 -25.12
CA VAL A 5 -38.32 -49.35 -26.57
C VAL A 5 -37.49 -48.06 -26.63
N SER A 6 -36.41 -47.89 -27.39
CA SER A 6 -35.50 -48.75 -28.17
C SER A 6 -34.32 -47.85 -28.60
N GLU A 7 -33.17 -48.47 -28.82
CA GLU A 7 -32.01 -47.91 -29.50
C GLU A 7 -32.32 -47.62 -30.98
N ASP A 8 -31.63 -46.64 -31.58
CA ASP A 8 -31.06 -46.82 -32.93
C ASP A 8 -29.89 -45.84 -33.20
N PRO A 9 -28.71 -46.34 -33.61
CA PRO A 9 -27.56 -45.53 -34.02
C PRO A 9 -27.49 -45.42 -35.56
N GLN A 10 -27.36 -44.21 -36.10
CA GLN A 10 -26.93 -44.04 -37.49
C GLN A 10 -25.49 -43.53 -37.58
N GLN A 11 -24.64 -44.46 -38.02
CA GLN A 11 -23.37 -44.21 -38.68
C GLN A 11 -23.60 -43.37 -39.95
N GLN A 12 -22.77 -42.35 -40.16
CA GLN A 12 -22.43 -41.90 -41.50
C GLN A 12 -20.91 -41.79 -41.62
N GLN A 13 -20.36 -42.70 -42.42
CA GLN A 13 -19.04 -42.60 -43.01
C GLN A 13 -19.01 -41.44 -44.00
N GLN A 14 -18.04 -40.53 -43.87
CA GLN A 14 -17.51 -39.78 -45.00
C GLN A 14 -15.99 -39.92 -45.00
N GLN A 15 -15.50 -40.58 -46.05
CA GLN A 15 -14.13 -40.53 -46.53
C GLN A 15 -13.92 -39.16 -47.17
N HIS A 16 -12.82 -38.47 -46.86
CA HIS A 16 -12.24 -37.48 -47.77
C HIS A 16 -10.71 -37.44 -47.64
N GLU A 17 -10.11 -37.20 -48.80
CA GLU A 17 -8.71 -37.22 -49.24
C GLU A 17 -7.62 -36.61 -48.32
N PRO A 18 -6.36 -37.07 -48.48
CA PRO A 18 -5.19 -36.37 -47.95
C PRO A 18 -4.78 -35.22 -48.89
N GLN A 19 -5.01 -33.97 -48.49
CA GLN A 19 -4.37 -32.81 -49.11
C GLN A 19 -3.01 -32.54 -48.46
N GLN A 20 -1.97 -32.82 -49.24
CA GLN A 20 -0.64 -32.24 -49.10
C GLN A 20 -0.71 -30.75 -49.44
N GLN A 21 -0.36 -29.86 -48.50
CA GLN A 21 0.29 -28.56 -48.76
C GLN A 21 0.39 -27.78 -47.45
N ASP A 22 1.54 -27.87 -46.76
CA ASP A 22 1.94 -26.88 -45.74
C ASP A 22 3.44 -27.04 -45.45
N GLU A 23 4.29 -26.57 -46.36
CA GLU A 23 5.74 -26.57 -46.15
C GLU A 23 6.51 -25.25 -46.45
N PRO A 24 5.90 -24.04 -46.57
CA PRO A 24 6.71 -22.82 -46.57
C PRO A 24 6.65 -22.00 -45.25
N GLN A 25 5.75 -22.27 -44.29
CA GLN A 25 5.62 -21.40 -43.10
C GLN A 25 6.66 -21.64 -42.00
N GLN A 26 7.17 -22.86 -41.81
CA GLN A 26 8.13 -23.14 -40.72
C GLN A 26 9.52 -22.53 -40.92
N GLN A 27 9.92 -22.17 -42.16
CA GLN A 27 11.21 -21.51 -42.39
C GLN A 27 11.17 -19.99 -42.08
N GLN A 28 10.00 -19.36 -42.12
CA GLN A 28 9.87 -17.94 -41.84
C GLN A 28 9.96 -17.63 -40.34
N GLU A 29 9.34 -18.46 -39.49
CA GLU A 29 9.42 -18.30 -38.03
C GLU A 29 10.84 -18.48 -37.47
N LYS A 30 11.63 -19.41 -38.03
CA LYS A 30 13.03 -19.61 -37.59
C LYS A 30 13.92 -18.41 -37.89
N THR A 31 13.68 -17.69 -38.98
CA THR A 31 14.46 -16.50 -39.33
C THR A 31 14.12 -15.32 -38.41
N GLN A 32 12.85 -15.19 -38.01
CA GLN A 32 12.38 -14.07 -37.19
C GLN A 32 12.86 -14.20 -35.73
N GLN A 33 12.82 -15.41 -35.16
CA GLN A 33 13.33 -15.67 -33.79
C GLN A 33 14.85 -15.44 -33.66
N GLN A 34 15.62 -15.69 -34.71
CA GLN A 34 17.07 -15.50 -34.68
C GLN A 34 17.47 -14.02 -34.73
N GLN A 35 16.60 -13.16 -35.27
CA GLN A 35 16.82 -11.71 -35.34
C GLN A 35 16.51 -11.02 -34.00
N GLU A 36 15.47 -11.44 -33.27
CA GLU A 36 15.18 -10.94 -31.93
C GLU A 36 16.29 -11.26 -30.92
N GLN A 37 16.86 -12.47 -30.95
CA GLN A 37 17.97 -12.83 -30.06
C GLN A 37 19.25 -12.01 -30.28
N GLN A 38 19.55 -11.60 -31.53
CA GLN A 38 20.69 -10.71 -31.77
C GLN A 38 20.44 -9.28 -31.28
N GLN A 39 19.18 -8.82 -31.31
CA GLN A 39 18.84 -7.48 -30.86
C GLN A 39 18.88 -7.37 -29.32
N GLU A 40 18.48 -8.41 -28.59
CA GLU A 40 18.58 -8.45 -27.12
C GLU A 40 20.04 -8.47 -26.62
N GLN A 41 20.97 -9.11 -27.36
CA GLN A 41 22.39 -9.11 -27.00
C GLN A 41 23.07 -7.74 -27.19
N GLN A 42 22.67 -6.96 -28.20
CA GLN A 42 23.21 -5.61 -28.37
C GLN A 42 22.69 -4.65 -27.31
N GLN A 43 21.42 -4.79 -26.90
CA GLN A 43 20.83 -3.90 -25.89
C GLN A 43 21.42 -4.11 -24.48
N GLN A 44 21.93 -5.31 -24.17
CA GLN A 44 22.65 -5.56 -22.91
C GLN A 44 24.07 -4.96 -22.87
N GLN A 45 24.71 -4.69 -24.02
CA GLN A 45 26.04 -4.04 -24.03
C GLN A 45 25.97 -2.51 -23.85
N GLU A 46 24.86 -1.86 -24.21
CA GLU A 46 24.70 -0.41 -24.00
C GLU A 46 24.27 -0.02 -22.57
N LEU A 47 23.89 -0.97 -21.71
CA LEU A 47 23.59 -0.69 -20.29
C LEU A 47 24.83 -0.71 -19.37
N ALA A 48 26.04 -0.87 -19.90
CA ALA A 48 27.28 -0.66 -19.15
C ALA A 48 27.66 0.84 -19.13
N VAL A 49 26.74 1.68 -18.67
CA VAL A 49 27.01 3.08 -18.35
C VAL A 49 27.88 3.12 -17.09
N GLU A 50 29.05 3.75 -17.23
CA GLU A 50 30.06 3.96 -16.20
C GLU A 50 29.45 4.37 -14.86
N ILE A 51 29.63 3.53 -13.84
CA ILE A 51 29.33 3.89 -12.45
C ILE A 51 30.42 4.88 -12.01
N PRO A 52 30.10 6.13 -11.65
CA PRO A 52 31.08 7.03 -11.06
C PRO A 52 31.61 6.39 -9.76
N GLN A 53 32.91 6.07 -9.71
CA GLN A 53 33.60 5.45 -8.56
C GLN A 53 33.74 6.37 -7.33
N ASN A 54 32.81 7.30 -7.11
CA ASN A 54 32.73 8.02 -5.84
C ASN A 54 31.87 7.23 -4.86
N LEU A 55 32.44 6.17 -4.30
CA LEU A 55 31.89 5.50 -3.13
C LEU A 55 31.87 6.52 -1.97
N PRO A 56 30.70 6.89 -1.43
CA PRO A 56 30.64 7.76 -0.27
C PRO A 56 31.32 7.04 0.91
N ASP A 57 32.37 7.67 1.43
CA ASP A 57 33.11 7.24 2.62
C ASP A 57 32.14 6.79 3.74
N PRO A 58 32.17 5.52 4.19
CA PRO A 58 31.30 5.02 5.25
C PRO A 58 31.55 5.71 6.60
N SER A 59 32.68 6.43 6.74
CA SER A 59 33.00 7.24 7.93
C SER A 59 32.26 8.58 7.95
N LYS A 60 31.74 9.06 6.82
CA LYS A 60 30.73 10.12 6.77
C LYS A 60 29.36 9.50 6.97
N ARG A 61 29.21 8.79 8.09
CA ARG A 61 27.92 8.36 8.63
C ARG A 61 27.09 9.62 8.83
N ARG A 62 26.26 9.90 7.83
CA ARG A 62 25.34 11.02 7.71
C ARG A 62 24.75 11.27 9.09
N LYS A 63 25.17 12.35 9.75
CA LYS A 63 24.59 12.78 11.03
C LYS A 63 23.09 12.74 10.80
N SER A 64 22.42 11.81 11.47
CA SER A 64 20.98 11.59 11.36
C SER A 64 20.34 12.96 11.47
N ALA A 65 19.77 13.46 10.37
CA ALA A 65 19.07 14.72 10.36
C ALA A 65 17.90 14.56 11.33
N THR A 66 18.12 14.98 12.57
CA THR A 66 17.09 15.07 13.57
C THR A 66 16.15 16.13 13.03
N VAL A 67 15.00 15.71 12.52
CA VAL A 67 13.93 16.63 12.12
C VAL A 67 13.43 17.26 13.42
N ALA A 68 14.07 18.36 13.82
CA ALA A 68 13.58 19.24 14.85
C ALA A 68 12.63 20.22 14.16
N GLN A 69 11.41 19.76 13.91
CA GLN A 69 10.32 20.65 13.55
C GLN A 69 9.31 20.54 14.67
N ASP A 70 8.98 21.65 15.31
CA ASP A 70 7.95 21.74 16.35
C ASP A 70 6.57 21.25 15.87
N GLN A 71 6.43 21.04 14.56
CA GLN A 71 5.22 20.55 13.88
C GLN A 71 5.42 19.17 13.23
N ALA A 72 6.55 18.49 13.46
CA ALA A 72 6.73 17.13 12.98
C ALA A 72 6.02 16.15 13.91
N GLY A 73 5.22 15.25 13.33
CA GLY A 73 4.45 14.29 14.10
C GLY A 73 3.75 13.25 13.24
N CYS A 74 2.98 12.40 13.93
CA CYS A 74 2.02 11.51 13.28
C CYS A 74 0.64 12.16 13.36
N TYR A 75 -0.08 12.21 12.25
CA TYR A 75 -1.35 12.89 12.11
C TYR A 75 -2.45 11.86 11.84
N LEU A 76 -3.58 12.00 12.51
CA LEU A 76 -4.80 11.25 12.23
C LEU A 76 -5.60 12.00 11.17
N VAL A 77 -5.67 11.45 9.97
CA VAL A 77 -6.35 12.07 8.81
C VAL A 77 -7.43 11.14 8.27
N TYR A 78 -8.51 11.71 7.74
CA TYR A 78 -9.49 10.93 6.99
C TYR A 78 -9.05 10.81 5.54
N ASP A 79 -8.81 9.58 5.07
CA ASP A 79 -8.53 9.28 3.68
C ASP A 79 -9.85 9.17 2.91
N GLN A 80 -10.13 10.18 2.09
CA GLN A 80 -11.36 10.25 1.29
C GLN A 80 -11.43 9.17 0.21
N GLU A 81 -10.29 8.78 -0.38
CA GLU A 81 -10.24 7.77 -1.45
C GLU A 81 -10.59 6.38 -0.90
N LYS A 82 -10.10 6.08 0.31
CA LYS A 82 -10.34 4.80 0.98
C LYS A 82 -11.53 4.82 1.94
N ALA A 83 -12.16 5.98 2.13
CA ALA A 83 -13.21 6.23 3.12
C ALA A 83 -12.85 5.71 4.53
N ARG A 84 -11.60 5.97 4.97
CA ARG A 84 -11.03 5.38 6.20
C ARG A 84 -10.09 6.35 6.90
N TRP A 85 -10.00 6.24 8.22
CA TRP A 85 -8.98 6.93 9.00
C TRP A 85 -7.59 6.36 8.72
N ALA A 86 -6.59 7.23 8.67
CA ALA A 86 -5.21 6.88 8.42
C ALA A 86 -4.27 7.66 9.34
N ALA A 87 -3.17 7.02 9.72
CA ALA A 87 -2.05 7.66 10.39
C ALA A 87 -0.98 8.05 9.36
N VAL A 88 -0.56 9.32 9.38
CA VAL A 88 0.40 9.87 8.43
C VAL A 88 1.52 10.57 9.18
N TRP A 89 2.76 10.14 8.96
CA TRP A 89 3.93 10.85 9.47
C TRP A 89 4.25 12.03 8.55
N SER A 90 4.30 13.24 9.11
CA SER A 90 4.58 14.45 8.36
C SER A 90 5.62 15.30 9.09
N PRO A 91 6.61 15.87 8.36
CA PRO A 91 7.55 16.83 8.91
C PRO A 91 6.89 18.21 9.17
N SER A 92 5.72 18.44 8.58
CA SER A 92 5.00 19.72 8.62
C SER A 92 3.57 19.54 9.13
N PHE A 93 2.97 20.64 9.57
CA PHE A 93 1.57 20.71 9.98
C PHE A 93 0.59 20.23 8.90
N VAL A 94 -0.42 19.46 9.30
CA VAL A 94 -1.50 18.96 8.42
C VAL A 94 -2.84 19.52 8.87
N ALA A 95 -3.36 20.51 8.14
CA ALA A 95 -4.57 21.24 8.53
C ALA A 95 -5.84 20.37 8.62
N ALA A 96 -5.96 19.36 7.75
CA ALA A 96 -7.11 18.47 7.71
C ALA A 96 -7.04 17.29 8.72
N ALA A 97 -6.05 17.30 9.61
CA ALA A 97 -5.91 16.23 10.61
C ALA A 97 -6.82 16.47 11.81
N ALA A 98 -7.46 15.40 12.29
CA ALA A 98 -8.28 15.42 13.51
C ALA A 98 -7.41 15.36 14.78
N ALA A 99 -6.21 14.80 14.70
CA ALA A 99 -5.32 14.73 15.86
C ALA A 99 -3.86 14.68 15.43
N ILE A 100 -2.98 15.03 16.37
CA ILE A 100 -1.52 14.91 16.24
C ILE A 100 -0.94 14.14 17.44
N LEU A 101 0.02 13.28 17.12
CA LEU A 101 0.95 12.65 18.03
C LEU A 101 2.32 13.31 17.87
N ASN A 102 2.81 13.95 18.93
CA ASN A 102 4.18 14.44 19.02
C ASN A 102 5.05 13.37 19.70
N PRO A 103 5.90 12.65 18.96
CA PRO A 103 6.69 11.56 19.51
C PRO A 103 7.76 12.09 20.47
N SER A 104 7.93 11.49 21.66
CA SER A 104 9.07 11.81 22.54
C SER A 104 10.31 10.96 22.24
N THR A 105 10.15 9.92 21.40
CA THR A 105 11.25 9.07 20.92
C THR A 105 11.68 9.44 19.50
N LYS A 106 12.91 9.09 19.13
CA LYS A 106 13.40 9.32 17.77
C LYS A 106 12.61 8.49 16.77
N VAL A 107 11.90 9.17 15.87
CA VAL A 107 11.22 8.54 14.74
C VAL A 107 12.20 8.37 13.58
N PRO A 108 12.28 7.17 12.97
CA PRO A 108 13.14 6.97 11.81
C PRO A 108 12.83 7.95 10.68
N PRO A 109 13.84 8.58 10.05
CA PRO A 109 13.62 9.59 9.00
C PRO A 109 12.76 9.10 7.83
N TYR A 110 12.82 7.81 7.51
CA TYR A 110 12.05 7.24 6.40
C TYR A 110 10.54 7.30 6.61
N LYS A 111 10.07 7.38 7.86
CA LYS A 111 8.64 7.57 8.17
C LYS A 111 8.13 8.91 7.67
N TYR A 112 8.95 9.95 7.70
CA TYR A 112 8.60 11.28 7.18
C TYR A 112 8.83 11.44 5.68
N SER A 113 9.72 10.65 5.08
CA SER A 113 10.08 10.80 3.66
C SER A 113 9.07 10.16 2.71
N LYS A 114 8.37 9.12 3.16
CA LYS A 114 7.33 8.47 2.37
C LYS A 114 5.99 9.04 2.79
N ARG A 115 5.12 9.35 1.83
CA ARG A 115 3.67 9.55 2.05
C ARG A 115 2.99 8.23 2.44
N GLU A 116 3.62 7.45 3.31
CA GLU A 116 3.12 6.18 3.79
C GLU A 116 1.97 6.49 4.74
N LYS A 117 0.76 6.24 4.25
CA LYS A 117 -0.44 6.28 5.06
C LYS A 117 -0.67 4.90 5.63
N VAL A 118 -0.68 4.78 6.95
CA VAL A 118 -1.10 3.55 7.62
C VAL A 118 -2.61 3.62 7.77
N ILE A 119 -3.33 2.83 6.99
CA ILE A 119 -4.80 2.77 7.08
C ILE A 119 -5.17 2.10 8.39
N LEU A 120 -5.98 2.79 9.19
CA LEU A 120 -6.48 2.33 10.47
C LEU A 120 -7.79 1.61 10.21
N GLU A 121 -7.72 0.30 10.02
CA GLU A 121 -8.87 -0.50 9.61
C GLU A 121 -9.85 -0.70 10.78
N ALA A 122 -11.07 -0.18 10.60
CA ALA A 122 -12.24 -0.61 11.35
C ALA A 122 -13.08 -1.56 10.48
N GLU A 123 -13.98 -2.33 11.12
CA GLU A 123 -14.97 -3.15 10.42
C GLU A 123 -15.78 -2.30 9.42
N LYS A 124 -16.04 -2.87 8.24
CA LYS A 124 -16.86 -2.24 7.20
C LYS A 124 -18.31 -2.12 7.73
N ASN A 125 -18.98 -0.98 7.47
CA ASN A 125 -20.37 -0.66 7.84
C ASN A 125 -20.62 -0.12 9.26
N LYS A 126 -19.65 0.57 9.85
CA LYS A 126 -19.87 1.33 11.09
C LYS A 126 -20.24 2.78 10.79
N ASP A 127 -21.08 3.37 11.64
CA ASP A 127 -21.39 4.81 11.61
C ASP A 127 -20.11 5.65 11.65
N ALA A 128 -20.15 6.86 11.09
CA ALA A 128 -18.98 7.74 11.01
C ALA A 128 -18.31 7.96 12.37
N LYS A 129 -19.10 8.13 13.44
CA LYS A 129 -18.63 8.28 14.82
C LYS A 129 -17.92 7.03 15.33
N SER A 130 -18.49 5.85 15.09
CA SER A 130 -17.89 4.57 15.51
C SER A 130 -16.60 4.28 14.74
N ASN A 131 -16.58 4.59 13.44
CA ASN A 131 -15.39 4.47 12.60
C ASN A 131 -14.28 5.42 13.07
N PHE A 132 -14.63 6.67 13.41
CA PHE A 132 -13.70 7.62 14.02
C PHE A 132 -13.12 7.11 15.34
N LEU A 133 -13.96 6.64 16.28
CA LEU A 133 -13.47 6.12 17.56
C LEU A 133 -12.57 4.89 17.38
N ALA A 134 -12.90 4.01 16.43
CA ALA A 134 -12.05 2.87 16.09
C ALA A 134 -10.70 3.31 15.53
N GLY A 135 -10.69 4.26 14.59
CA GLY A 135 -9.48 4.89 14.06
C GLY A 135 -8.65 5.54 15.17
N LEU A 136 -9.30 6.28 16.07
CA LEU A 136 -8.65 6.94 17.20
C LEU A 136 -8.01 5.92 18.17
N CYS A 137 -8.69 4.82 18.50
CA CYS A 137 -8.13 3.74 19.31
C CYS A 137 -6.88 3.12 18.67
N LEU A 138 -6.92 2.84 17.36
CA LEU A 138 -5.75 2.34 16.63
C LEU A 138 -4.62 3.38 16.59
N PHE A 139 -4.97 4.66 16.50
CA PHE A 139 -4.01 5.75 16.58
C PHE A 139 -3.32 5.80 17.95
N PHE A 140 -4.06 5.64 19.06
CA PHE A 140 -3.50 5.54 20.42
C PHE A 140 -2.48 4.41 20.58
N LYS A 141 -2.63 3.31 19.83
CA LYS A 141 -1.62 2.24 19.80
C LYS A 141 -0.26 2.75 19.34
N LEU A 142 -0.24 3.63 18.33
CA LEU A 142 0.99 4.27 17.85
C LEU A 142 1.58 5.22 18.91
N ILE A 143 0.73 5.93 19.65
CA ILE A 143 1.16 6.84 20.72
C ILE A 143 1.97 6.10 21.77
N ARG A 144 1.50 4.91 22.16
CA ARG A 144 2.19 4.03 23.10
C ARG A 144 3.56 3.59 22.57
N ASP A 145 3.63 3.21 21.30
CA ASP A 145 4.85 2.69 20.69
C ASP A 145 5.94 3.78 20.55
N TYR A 146 5.54 5.03 20.33
CA TYR A 146 6.45 6.18 20.17
C TYR A 146 6.58 7.08 21.41
N LYS A 147 5.90 6.72 22.51
CA LYS A 147 5.87 7.43 23.80
C LYS A 147 5.60 8.93 23.65
N GLY A 148 4.64 9.32 22.81
CA GLY A 148 4.41 10.73 22.49
C GLY A 148 3.27 11.38 23.28
N THR A 149 3.14 12.69 23.12
CA THR A 149 1.96 13.45 23.58
C THR A 149 0.90 13.47 22.49
N PHE A 150 -0.36 13.40 22.91
CA PHE A 150 -1.52 13.43 22.03
C PHE A 150 -2.23 14.78 22.12
N THR A 151 -2.63 15.34 20.98
CA THR A 151 -3.43 16.57 20.92
C THR A 151 -4.53 16.42 19.89
N LEU A 152 -5.78 16.72 20.29
CA LEU A 152 -6.89 16.88 19.35
C LEU A 152 -6.78 18.23 18.65
N LEU A 153 -7.04 18.25 17.35
CA LEU A 153 -6.98 19.45 16.53
C LEU A 153 -8.40 19.99 16.24
N PRO A 154 -8.56 21.28 15.90
CA PRO A 154 -9.89 21.87 15.66
C PRO A 154 -10.71 21.16 14.57
N ALA A 155 -10.05 20.61 13.54
CA ALA A 155 -10.74 19.84 12.49
C ALA A 155 -11.46 18.59 13.01
N ALA A 156 -11.15 18.14 14.23
CA ALA A 156 -11.86 17.06 14.90
C ALA A 156 -13.27 17.49 15.33
N GLU A 157 -13.50 18.78 15.62
CA GLU A 157 -14.80 19.30 16.04
C GLU A 157 -15.87 19.18 14.94
N GLU A 158 -15.45 19.16 13.68
CA GLU A 158 -16.32 18.93 12.52
C GLU A 158 -16.91 17.50 12.51
N VAL A 159 -16.29 16.55 13.24
CA VAL A 159 -16.70 15.14 13.30
C VAL A 159 -17.63 14.87 14.51
N GLU A 160 -18.33 15.88 15.01
CA GLU A 160 -19.26 15.79 16.16
C GLU A 160 -18.59 15.27 17.45
N LEU A 161 -17.30 15.55 17.62
CA LEU A 161 -16.51 15.19 18.80
C LEU A 161 -16.85 15.99 20.06
N LYS A 162 -17.78 16.96 19.98
CA LYS A 162 -18.13 17.87 21.08
C LYS A 162 -18.52 17.14 22.37
N ASP A 163 -19.01 15.91 22.25
CA ASP A 163 -19.47 15.09 23.38
C ASP A 163 -18.52 13.93 23.74
N VAL A 164 -17.32 13.86 23.16
CA VAL A 164 -16.38 12.76 23.41
C VAL A 164 -15.29 13.21 24.38
N ALA A 165 -15.29 12.62 25.57
CA ALA A 165 -14.19 12.74 26.52
C ALA A 165 -13.21 11.58 26.32
N ILE A 166 -11.94 11.90 26.07
CA ILE A 166 -10.86 10.93 26.11
C ILE A 166 -10.38 10.84 27.56
N VAL A 167 -10.33 9.62 28.09
CA VAL A 167 -9.81 9.35 29.44
C VAL A 167 -8.69 8.33 29.36
N GLY A 168 -7.62 8.58 30.10
CA GLY A 168 -6.54 7.63 30.27
C GLY A 168 -6.69 6.83 31.57
N LEU A 169 -6.17 5.60 31.55
CA LEU A 169 -6.13 4.72 32.72
C LEU A 169 -4.69 4.42 33.11
N LYS A 170 -4.35 4.60 34.38
CA LYS A 170 -3.05 4.22 34.96
C LYS A 170 -3.29 3.38 36.21
N GLY A 171 -3.24 2.07 36.06
CA GLY A 171 -3.65 1.15 37.13
C GLY A 171 -5.16 1.24 37.36
N GLN A 172 -5.58 1.64 38.57
CA GLN A 172 -6.99 1.89 38.92
C GLN A 172 -7.38 3.37 38.81
N GLU A 173 -6.46 4.25 38.46
CA GLU A 173 -6.71 5.69 38.37
C GLU A 173 -7.16 6.08 36.96
N VAL A 174 -8.20 6.92 36.90
CA VAL A 174 -8.70 7.55 35.67
C VAL A 174 -8.20 8.99 35.62
N PHE A 175 -7.57 9.38 34.51
CA PHE A 175 -7.15 10.76 34.25
C PHE A 175 -7.82 11.30 32.99
N LYS A 176 -8.08 12.60 32.97
CA LYS A 176 -8.63 13.33 31.82
C LYS A 176 -7.52 14.06 31.09
#